data_AF-S6HDL1-F1
#
_entry.id   AF-S6HDL1-F1
#
_cell.length_a   1.000
_cell.length_b   1.000
_cell.length_c   1.000
_cell.angle_alpha   90.00
_cell.angle_beta   90.00
_cell.angle_gamma   90.00
#
_symmetry.space_group_name_H-M   'P 1'
#
loop_
_entity.id
_entity.type
_entity.pdbx_description
1 polymer ?
#
loop_
_entity_poly.entity_id
_entity_poly.type
_entity_poly.pdbx_seq_one_letter_code
_entity_poly.pdbx_strand_id
1 'polypeptide(L)' 'MKDEYDLSTMKSRKNPYASKLKKPVTMRLGEDVISYFKGMAEESGVPYQSLINLYLRDCVATHKKIDINWHA' A
#
# COMPACT_ATOMS: atom_id res chain seq x y z
N MET A 1 5.61 27.11 -24.81
CA MET A 1 6.54 26.42 -23.88
C MET A 1 7.73 27.36 -23.75
N LYS A 2 8.18 27.71 -22.54
CA LYS A 2 9.32 28.64 -22.38
C LYS A 2 10.59 27.97 -22.91
N ASP A 3 11.47 28.73 -23.58
CA ASP A 3 12.74 28.22 -24.14
C ASP A 3 13.67 27.60 -23.08
N GLU A 4 13.48 27.98 -21.82
CA GLU A 4 14.16 27.42 -20.65
C GLU A 4 13.83 25.94 -20.38
N TYR A 5 12.84 25.38 -21.06
CA TYR A 5 12.40 23.98 -20.94
C TYR A 5 12.69 23.17 -22.22
N ASP A 6 13.83 23.42 -22.87
CA ASP A 6 14.28 22.55 -23.97
C ASP A 6 14.85 21.22 -23.42
N LEU A 7 13.92 20.29 -23.14
CA LEU A 7 14.18 18.96 -22.60
C LEU A 7 14.94 18.04 -23.59
N SER A 8 15.16 18.48 -24.84
CA SER A 8 15.85 17.70 -25.88
C SER A 8 17.32 17.45 -25.56
N THR A 9 17.94 18.31 -24.75
CA THR A 9 19.35 18.21 -24.33
C THR A 9 19.53 17.55 -22.96
N MET A 10 18.41 17.23 -22.27
CA MET A 10 18.44 16.74 -20.89
C MET A 10 18.75 15.22 -20.87
N LYS A 11 19.88 14.83 -20.27
CA LYS A 11 20.20 13.41 -20.06
C LYS A 11 19.16 12.78 -19.11
N SER A 12 18.29 11.92 -19.65
CA SER A 12 17.29 11.19 -18.87
C SER A 12 17.95 10.34 -17.79
N ARG A 13 17.84 10.78 -16.53
CA ARG A 13 18.32 10.05 -15.35
C ARG A 13 17.13 9.36 -14.70
N LYS A 14 17.17 8.02 -14.57
CA LYS A 14 16.15 7.29 -13.81
C LYS A 14 16.04 7.89 -12.41
N ASN A 15 14.82 8.25 -12.02
CA ASN A 15 14.57 8.81 -10.69
C ASN A 15 15.03 7.80 -9.61
N PRO A 16 16.02 8.14 -8.77
CA PRO A 16 16.56 7.23 -7.75
C PRO A 16 15.53 6.88 -6.66
N TYR A 17 14.43 7.63 -6.56
CA TYR A 17 13.31 7.37 -5.66
C TYR A 17 12.21 6.50 -6.28
N ALA A 18 12.31 6.16 -7.56
CA ALA A 18 11.32 5.31 -8.23
C ALA A 18 11.22 3.91 -7.58
N SER A 19 12.30 3.41 -7.00
CA SER A 19 12.32 2.15 -6.24
C SER A 19 11.56 2.22 -4.91
N LYS A 20 11.34 3.43 -4.37
CA LYS A 20 10.61 3.67 -3.13
C LYS A 20 9.12 3.93 -3.35
N LEU A 21 8.68 4.00 -4.61
CA LEU A 21 7.27 4.13 -4.94
C LEU A 21 6.53 2.85 -4.51
N LYS A 22 5.37 3.04 -3.87
CA LYS A 22 4.49 1.92 -3.52
C LYS A 22 4.12 1.19 -4.80
N LYS A 23 4.34 -0.12 -4.83
CA LYS A 23 3.84 -0.97 -5.92
C LYS A 23 2.33 -1.15 -5.72
N PRO A 24 1.47 -0.70 -6.65
CA PRO A 24 0.04 -0.95 -6.55
C PRO A 24 -0.20 -2.46 -6.67
N VAL A 25 -1.06 -2.98 -5.80
CA VAL A 25 -1.47 -4.39 -5.78
C VAL A 25 -2.98 -4.46 -5.64
N THR A 26 -3.59 -5.33 -6.45
CA THR A 26 -5.01 -5.68 -6.32
C THR A 26 -5.10 -6.97 -5.52
N MET A 27 -5.82 -6.95 -4.40
CA MET A 27 -6.03 -8.09 -3.53
C MET A 27 -7.53 -8.32 -3.34
N ARG A 28 -7.96 -9.58 -3.38
CA ARG A 28 -9.33 -9.95 -3.02
C ARG A 28 -9.42 -10.07 -1.51
N LEU A 29 -10.42 -9.41 -0.93
CA LEU A 29 -10.69 -9.42 0.50
C LEU A 29 -12.15 -9.81 0.71
N GLY A 30 -12.44 -10.48 1.83
CA GLY A 30 -13.80 -10.75 2.26
C GLY A 30 -14.56 -9.45 2.54
N GLU A 31 -15.88 -9.46 2.34
CA GLU A 31 -16.74 -8.31 2.60
C GLU A 31 -16.76 -7.94 4.09
N ASP A 32 -16.69 -8.95 4.95
CA ASP A 32 -16.55 -8.84 6.40
C ASP A 32 -15.26 -8.10 6.80
N VAL A 33 -14.14 -8.46 6.18
CA VAL A 33 -12.84 -7.81 6.40
C VAL A 33 -12.89 -6.34 5.98
N ILE A 34 -13.46 -6.06 4.81
CA ILE A 34 -13.60 -4.68 4.33
C ILE A 34 -14.47 -3.86 5.27
N SER A 35 -15.59 -4.42 5.73
CA SER A 35 -16.53 -3.74 6.64
C SER A 35 -15.88 -3.44 7.99
N TYR A 36 -15.12 -4.38 8.54
CA TYR A 36 -14.35 -4.20 9.77
C TYR A 36 -13.37 -3.02 9.67
N PHE A 37 -12.56 -2.96 8.61
CA PHE A 37 -11.59 -1.86 8.45
C PHE A 37 -12.25 -0.53 8.08
N LYS A 38 -13.44 -0.53 7.47
CA LYS A 38 -14.21 0.71 7.23
C LYS A 38 -14.70 1.32 8.53
N GLY A 39 -15.25 0.53 9.46
CA GLY A 39 -15.64 1.04 10.78
C GLY A 39 -14.45 1.64 11.53
N MET A 40 -13.31 0.95 11.54
CA MET A 40 -12.07 1.46 12.15
C MET A 40 -11.55 2.74 11.47
N ALA A 41 -11.78 2.90 10.16
CA ALA A 41 -11.40 4.10 9.43
C ALA A 41 -12.24 5.32 9.83
N GLU A 42 -13.53 5.12 10.10
CA GLU A 42 -14.44 6.18 10.56
C GLU A 42 -14.01 6.73 11.93
N GLU A 43 -13.56 5.85 12.83
CA GLU A 43 -13.11 6.23 14.17
C GLU A 43 -11.72 6.88 14.18
N SER A 44 -10.79 6.35 13.39
CA SER A 44 -9.39 6.79 13.39
C SER A 44 -9.09 7.96 12.45
N GLY A 45 -10.00 8.26 11.51
CA GLY A 45 -9.79 9.24 10.43
C GLY A 45 -8.74 8.79 9.40
N VAL A 46 -8.28 7.54 9.45
CA VAL A 46 -7.28 6.98 8.54
C VAL A 46 -7.97 6.10 7.49
N PRO A 47 -7.64 6.20 6.20
CA PRO A 47 -8.25 5.36 5.18
C PRO A 47 -8.10 3.87 5.48
N TYR A 48 -9.17 3.09 5.28
CA TYR A 48 -9.19 1.65 5.56
C TYR A 48 -8.06 0.88 4.83
N GLN A 49 -7.66 1.31 3.63
CA GLN A 49 -6.53 0.69 2.91
C GLN A 49 -5.20 0.89 3.63
N SER A 50 -5.01 2.06 4.26
CA SER A 50 -3.82 2.35 5.05
C SER A 50 -3.79 1.52 6.33
N LEU A 51 -4.94 1.33 6.97
CA LEU A 51 -5.10 0.46 8.14
C LEU A 51 -4.79 -1.00 7.82
N ILE A 52 -5.35 -1.54 6.72
CA ILE A 52 -5.05 -2.90 6.25
C ILE A 52 -3.54 -3.06 6.07
N ASN A 53 -2.89 -2.14 5.36
CA ASN A 53 -1.45 -2.20 5.15
C ASN A 53 -0.65 -2.08 6.46
N LEU A 54 -1.12 -1.28 7.43
CA LEU A 54 -0.47 -1.16 8.73
C LEU A 54 -0.51 -2.48 9.51
N TYR A 55 -1.68 -3.14 9.54
CA TYR A 55 -1.84 -4.45 10.17
C TYR A 55 -0.98 -5.52 9.49
N LEU A 56 -0.90 -5.52 8.16
CA LEU A 56 -0.02 -6.44 7.43
C LEU A 56 1.46 -6.19 7.75
N ARG A 57 1.88 -4.93 7.89
CA ARG A 57 3.25 -4.59 8.30
C ARG A 57 3.57 -5.09 9.71
N ASP A 58 2.62 -4.96 10.63
CA ASP A 58 2.79 -5.48 11.98
C ASP A 58 2.90 -7.02 11.99
N CYS A 59 2.11 -7.72 11.16
CA CYS A 59 2.23 -9.17 10.98
C CYS A 59 3.63 -9.57 10.47
N VAL A 60 4.21 -8.79 9.56
CA VAL A 60 5.59 -9.02 9.07
C VAL A 60 6.61 -8.77 10.17
N ALA A 61 6.48 -7.67 10.91
CA ALA A 61 7.42 -7.31 11.98
C ALA A 61 7.43 -8.37 13.10
N THR A 62 6.25 -8.85 13.48
CA THR A 62 6.06 -9.89 14.50
C THR A 62 6.33 -11.31 14.01
N HIS A 63 6.63 -11.49 12.71
CA HIS A 63 6.79 -12.79 12.07
C HIS A 63 5.61 -13.73 12.36
N LYS A 64 4.40 -13.18 12.39
CA LYS A 64 3.18 -13.92 12.67
C LYS A 64 2.97 -14.98 11.60
N LYS A 65 2.98 -16.25 12.01
CA LYS A 65 2.66 -17.37 11.14
C LYS A 65 1.15 -17.59 11.13
N ILE A 66 0.58 -17.71 9.95
CA ILE A 66 -0.83 -18.07 9.77
C ILE A 66 -0.94 -19.57 10.04
N ASP A 67 -1.86 -19.95 10.91
CA ASP A 67 -2.27 -21.36 11.03
C ASP A 67 -3.22 -21.68 9.88
N ILE A 68 -2.86 -22.68 9.08
CA ILE A 68 -3.59 -23.10 7.87
C ILE A 68 -4.49 -24.30 8.20
N ASN A 69 -4.47 -24.81 9.44
CA ASN A 69 -5.38 -25.86 9.88
C ASN A 69 -6.79 -25.28 10.05
N TRP A 70 -7.51 -25.18 8.93
CA TRP A 70 -8.94 -24.98 8.90
C TRP A 70 -9.59 -26.24 9.48
N HIS A 71 -9.98 -26.20 10.76
CA HIS A 71 -10.95 -27.16 11.27
C HIS A 71 -12.28 -26.86 10.58
N ALA A 72 -12.65 -27.75 9.65
CA ALA A 72 -13.96 -27.78 9.02
C ALA A 72 -15.04 -28.20 10.03
#